data_AF-A0A914XLR1-F1
#
_entry.id   AF-A0A914XLR1-F1
#
_cell.length_a   1.000
_cell.length_b   1.000
_cell.length_c   1.000
_cell.angle_alpha   90.00
_cell.angle_beta   90.00
_cell.angle_gamma   90.00
#
_symmetry.space_group_name_H-M   'P 1'
#
loop_
_entity.id
_entity.type
_entity.pdbx_description
1 polymer ?
#
loop_
_entity_poly.entity_id
_entity_poly.type
_entity_poly.pdbx_seq_one_letter_code
_entity_poly.pdbx_strand_id
1 'polypeptide(L)'
;MKFSAKITDQGSAETFSKVVHTAAKLSKKCVLRIGVDKMCFVQNETHKDHAHALWIEIVANHIFQDFRLDGLSPEANEVVLEIAPDEVARVLRPAVLAKQIRIKLTKKDNTPHMTFEIKPQARSFFLFFLA
;
A
#
# COMPACT_ATOMS: atom_id res chain seq x y z
N MET A 1 -7.92 6.22 15.56
CA MET A 1 -7.20 6.06 14.29
C MET A 1 -8.02 5.25 13.31
N LYS A 2 -8.35 5.83 12.16
CA LYS A 2 -8.98 5.16 11.02
C LYS A 2 -8.23 5.58 9.77
N PHE A 3 -7.98 4.62 8.88
CA PHE A 3 -7.38 4.89 7.58
C PHE A 3 -8.12 4.09 6.51
N SER A 4 -8.41 4.72 5.38
CA SER A 4 -8.99 4.07 4.20
C SER A 4 -8.49 4.75 2.94
N ALA A 5 -7.90 3.98 2.03
CA ALA A 5 -7.54 4.41 0.69
C ALA A 5 -8.17 3.50 -0.38
N LYS A 6 -8.39 4.03 -1.58
CA LYS A 6 -8.98 3.31 -2.71
C LYS A 6 -8.25 3.65 -4.00
N ILE A 7 -7.92 2.61 -4.77
CA ILE A 7 -7.39 2.70 -6.13
C ILE A 7 -8.40 2.04 -7.06
N THR A 8 -8.75 2.71 -8.16
CA THR A 8 -9.68 2.19 -9.19
C THR A 8 -9.10 2.22 -10.59
N ASP A 9 -8.05 3.00 -10.81
CA ASP A 9 -7.35 3.08 -12.08
C ASP A 9 -6.24 2.02 -12.14
N GLN A 10 -6.14 1.34 -13.29
CA GLN A 10 -5.17 0.27 -13.49
C GLN A 10 -3.73 0.80 -13.49
N GLY A 11 -3.49 1.96 -14.12
CA GLY A 11 -2.16 2.57 -14.16
C GLY A 11 -1.65 2.95 -12.76
N SER A 12 -2.56 3.47 -11.93
CA SER A 12 -2.30 3.81 -10.52
C SER A 12 -2.04 2.57 -9.68
N ALA A 13 -2.79 1.48 -9.90
CA ALA A 13 -2.58 0.20 -9.20
C ALA A 13 -1.23 -0.45 -9.56
N GLU A 14 -0.84 -0.40 -10.83
CA GLU A 14 0.47 -0.86 -11.30
C GLU A 14 1.60 -0.01 -10.73
N THR A 15 1.44 1.32 -10.73
CA THR A 15 2.43 2.26 -10.19
C THR A 15 2.63 2.02 -8.70
N PHE A 16 1.53 1.92 -7.93
CA PHE A 16 1.59 1.59 -6.50
C PHE A 16 2.32 0.26 -6.25
N SER A 17 1.98 -0.78 -7.01
CA SER A 17 2.61 -2.10 -6.89
C SER A 17 4.12 -2.04 -7.20
N LYS A 18 4.53 -1.29 -8.23
CA LYS A 18 5.95 -1.08 -8.56
C LYS A 18 6.70 -0.36 -7.44
N VAL A 19 6.10 0.69 -6.86
CA VAL A 19 6.70 1.44 -5.75
C VAL A 19 6.91 0.54 -4.53
N VAL A 20 5.89 -0.23 -4.15
CA VAL A 20 6.00 -1.20 -3.04
C VAL A 20 7.05 -2.27 -3.34
N HIS A 21 7.11 -2.76 -4.58
CA HIS A 21 8.12 -3.74 -4.98
C HIS A 21 9.54 -3.18 -4.94
N THR A 22 9.74 -1.90 -5.25
CA THR A 22 11.02 -1.22 -5.06
C THR A 22 11.37 -1.12 -3.58
N ALA A 23 10.42 -0.75 -2.71
CA ALA A 23 10.65 -0.71 -1.27
C ALA A 23 11.09 -2.09 -0.72
N ALA A 24 10.45 -3.15 -1.21
CA ALA A 24 10.75 -4.55 -0.86
C ALA A 24 12.18 -4.98 -1.24
N LYS A 25 12.70 -4.51 -2.38
CA LYS A 25 14.09 -4.77 -2.78
C LYS A 25 15.12 -4.03 -1.92
N LEU A 26 14.74 -2.89 -1.35
CA LEU A 26 15.65 -2.01 -0.61
C LEU A 26 15.64 -2.28 0.89
N SER A 27 14.56 -2.85 1.43
CA SER A 27 14.44 -3.10 2.86
C SER A 27 13.52 -4.26 3.20
N LYS A 28 13.95 -5.10 4.16
CA LYS A 28 13.16 -6.20 4.72
C LYS A 28 12.08 -5.71 5.69
N LYS A 29 12.30 -4.56 6.33
CA LYS A 29 11.41 -3.95 7.31
C LYS A 29 11.51 -2.43 7.17
N CYS A 30 10.38 -1.75 7.05
CA CYS A 30 10.37 -0.30 7.05
C CYS A 30 9.20 0.26 7.85
N VAL A 31 9.31 1.53 8.21
CA VAL A 31 8.23 2.31 8.80
C VAL A 31 7.38 2.89 7.68
N LEU A 32 6.10 2.51 7.63
CA LEU A 32 5.10 3.17 6.82
C LEU A 32 4.48 4.33 7.62
N ARG A 33 4.65 5.55 7.10
CA ARG A 33 4.03 6.76 7.63
C ARG A 33 2.90 7.18 6.71
N ILE A 34 1.70 7.36 7.25
CA ILE A 34 0.52 7.79 6.52
C ILE A 34 0.12 9.14 7.11
N GLY A 35 0.30 10.20 6.33
CA GLY A 35 -0.19 11.54 6.63
C GLY A 35 -1.55 11.79 5.97
N VAL A 36 -2.03 13.04 6.00
CA VAL A 36 -3.33 13.43 5.43
C VAL A 36 -3.33 13.37 3.89
N ASP A 37 -2.20 13.69 3.27
CA ASP A 37 -2.04 13.88 1.83
C ASP A 37 -0.94 13.01 1.22
N LYS A 38 -0.29 12.16 2.03
CA LYS A 38 0.84 11.36 1.58
C LYS A 38 1.04 10.06 2.36
N MET A 39 1.75 9.14 1.73
CA MET A 39 2.19 7.87 2.30
C MET A 39 3.68 7.71 2.05
N CYS A 40 4.46 7.46 3.10
CA CYS A 40 5.92 7.36 3.02
C CYS A 40 6.42 6.01 3.55
N PHE A 41 7.31 5.35 2.80
CA PHE A 41 8.09 4.21 3.28
C PHE A 41 9.46 4.75 3.73
N VAL A 42 9.76 4.60 5.01
CA VAL A 42 10.95 5.15 5.64
C VAL A 42 11.73 4.03 6.32
N GLN A 43 13.02 3.91 6.02
CA GLN A 43 13.94 3.09 6.81
C GLN A 43 15.23 3.87 7.01
N ASN A 44 15.72 3.89 8.24
CA ASN A 44 17.04 4.44 8.54
C ASN A 44 17.85 3.37 9.28
N GLU A 45 18.58 2.57 8.50
CA GLU A 45 19.52 1.59 9.05
C GLU A 45 20.93 2.18 9.02
N THR A 46 21.38 2.64 10.19
CA THR A 46 22.80 2.87 10.45
C THR A 46 23.40 1.58 11.01
N HIS A 47 23.84 0.68 10.11
CA HIS A 47 24.73 -0.42 10.47
C HIS A 47 26.18 0.00 10.27
N LYS A 48 27.09 -0.58 11.08
CA LYS A 48 28.48 -0.13 11.26
C LYS A 48 29.34 -0.07 9.98
N ASP A 49 28.91 -0.67 8.87
CA ASP A 49 29.64 -0.67 7.59
C ASP A 49 28.83 -0.16 6.37
N HIS A 50 27.50 -0.03 6.47
CA HIS A 50 26.67 0.45 5.37
C HIS A 50 25.48 1.26 5.89
N ALA A 51 25.46 2.56 5.59
CA ALA A 51 24.31 3.41 5.83
C ALA A 51 23.41 3.38 4.58
N HIS A 52 22.28 2.71 4.68
CA HIS A 52 21.24 2.75 3.65
C HIS A 52 20.00 3.41 4.25
N ALA A 53 19.64 4.57 3.70
CA ALA A 53 18.40 5.26 4.02
C ALA A 53 17.40 5.04 2.89
N LEU A 54 16.21 4.57 3.25
CA LEU A 54 15.06 4.48 2.36
C LEU A 54 14.11 5.63 2.69
N TRP A 55 13.81 6.47 1.70
CA TRP A 55 12.73 7.43 1.78
C TRP A 55 11.97 7.42 0.46
N ILE A 56 10.83 6.75 0.43
CA ILE A 56 9.91 6.75 -0.70
C ILE A 56 8.66 7.49 -0.28
N GLU A 57 8.34 8.59 -0.95
CA GLU A 57 7.12 9.36 -0.71
C GLU A 57 6.13 9.18 -1.87
N ILE A 58 4.88 8.90 -1.53
CA ILE A 58 3.75 8.81 -2.46
C ILE A 58 2.77 9.92 -2.10
N VAL A 59 2.58 10.87 -3.00
CA VAL A 59 1.53 11.90 -2.87
C VAL A 59 0.18 11.24 -3.13
N ALA A 60 -0.77 11.38 -2.21
CA ALA A 60 -1.98 10.57 -2.20
C ALA A 60 -2.84 10.80 -3.46
N ASN A 61 -2.95 12.04 -3.90
CA ASN A 61 -3.75 12.44 -5.07
C ASN A 61 -3.23 11.88 -6.41
N HIS A 62 -1.98 11.38 -6.48
CA HIS A 62 -1.42 10.79 -7.70
C HIS A 62 -1.85 9.33 -7.91
N ILE A 63 -2.23 8.63 -6.85
CA ILE A 63 -2.47 7.18 -6.87
C ILE A 63 -3.87 6.81 -6.40
N PHE A 64 -4.37 7.49 -5.36
CA PHE A 64 -5.58 7.10 -4.68
C PHE A 64 -6.75 7.98 -5.11
N GLN A 65 -7.85 7.34 -5.52
CA GLN A 65 -9.12 8.01 -5.81
C GLN A 65 -9.79 8.50 -4.51
N ASP A 66 -9.74 7.67 -3.46
CA ASP A 66 -10.15 8.08 -2.11
C ASP A 66 -8.95 7.87 -1.19
N PHE A 67 -8.67 8.85 -0.33
CA PHE A 67 -7.66 8.75 0.71
C PHE A 67 -8.16 9.48 1.94
N ARG A 68 -8.42 8.74 3.03
CA ARG A 68 -9.01 9.26 4.26
C ARG A 68 -8.22 8.77 5.45
N LEU A 69 -7.87 9.71 6.32
CA LEU A 69 -7.14 9.47 7.55
C LEU A 69 -7.80 10.27 8.68
N ASP A 70 -8.17 9.56 9.75
CA ASP A 70 -8.52 10.14 11.04
C ASP A 70 -7.48 9.63 12.06
N GLY A 71 -6.55 10.47 12.46
CA GLY A 71 -5.48 10.15 13.40
C GLY A 71 -5.94 10.00 14.85
N LEU A 72 -5.07 10.32 15.80
CA LEU A 72 -5.38 10.34 17.24
C LEU A 72 -6.00 11.68 17.65
N SER A 73 -5.46 12.78 17.14
CA SER A 73 -5.97 14.14 17.31
C SER A 73 -5.67 14.98 16.06
N PRO A 74 -6.23 16.19 15.92
CA PRO A 74 -5.91 17.10 14.82
C PRO A 74 -4.40 17.45 14.75
N GLU A 75 -3.73 17.53 15.90
CA GLU A 75 -2.30 17.83 16.04
C GLU A 75 -1.41 16.61 15.77
N ALA A 76 -1.97 15.41 15.91
CA ALA A 76 -1.32 14.12 15.65
C ALA A 76 -2.10 13.31 14.60
N ASN A 77 -2.34 13.93 13.44
CA ASN A 77 -3.09 13.33 12.33
C ASN A 77 -2.18 12.51 11.40
N GLU A 78 -1.43 11.58 11.98
CA GLU A 78 -0.62 10.62 11.25
C GLU A 78 -0.82 9.21 11.80
N VAL A 79 -0.61 8.21 10.95
CA VAL A 79 -0.57 6.80 11.32
C VAL A 79 0.80 6.25 10.95
N VAL A 80 1.46 5.63 11.92
CA VAL A 80 2.81 5.07 11.76
C VAL A 80 2.77 3.59 12.12
N LEU A 81 3.28 2.74 11.24
CA LEU A 81 3.35 1.29 11.42
C LEU A 81 4.63 0.70 10.86
N GLU A 82 5.23 -0.26 11.57
CA GLU A 82 6.28 -1.11 11.01
C GLU A 82 5.66 -2.18 10.13
N ILE A 83 6.18 -2.33 8.91
CA ILE A 83 5.75 -3.36 7.94
C ILE A 83 6.95 -4.06 7.32
N ALA A 84 6.70 -5.26 6.80
CA ALA A 84 7.58 -5.93 5.86
C ALA A 84 7.10 -5.63 4.42
N PRO A 85 7.82 -4.82 3.62
CA PRO A 85 7.36 -4.45 2.29
C PRO A 85 7.21 -5.65 1.34
N ASP A 86 8.02 -6.70 1.53
CA ASP A 86 7.90 -7.98 0.80
C ASP A 86 6.52 -8.62 0.95
N GLU A 87 5.95 -8.60 2.16
CA GLU A 87 4.63 -9.16 2.43
C GLU A 87 3.54 -8.32 1.76
N VAL A 88 3.68 -6.99 1.78
CA VAL A 88 2.76 -6.09 1.08
C VAL A 88 2.84 -6.30 -0.44
N ALA A 89 4.04 -6.40 -1.00
CA ALA A 89 4.25 -6.69 -2.42
C ALA A 89 3.60 -8.02 -2.81
N ARG A 90 3.71 -9.05 -1.94
CA ARG A 90 3.09 -10.36 -2.17
C ARG A 90 1.57 -10.29 -2.20
N VAL A 91 0.96 -9.52 -1.31
CA VAL A 91 -0.49 -9.29 -1.25
C VAL A 91 -0.97 -8.51 -2.47
N LEU A 92 -0.16 -7.59 -2.99
CA LEU A 92 -0.47 -6.78 -4.17
C LEU A 92 -0.23 -7.52 -5.50
N ARG A 93 0.26 -8.76 -5.54
CA ARG A 93 0.42 -9.49 -6.82
C ARG A 93 -0.83 -9.50 -7.71
N PRO A 94 -2.07 -9.67 -7.19
CA PRO A 94 -3.29 -9.61 -7.99
C PRO A 94 -3.69 -8.20 -8.44
N ALA A 95 -3.01 -7.14 -7.95
CA ALA A 95 -3.31 -5.74 -8.26
C ALA A 95 -3.26 -5.42 -9.76
N VAL A 96 -2.39 -6.12 -10.51
CA VAL A 96 -2.21 -5.94 -11.96
C VAL A 96 -3.51 -6.19 -12.74
N LEU A 97 -4.37 -7.06 -12.22
CA LEU A 97 -5.66 -7.39 -12.83
C LEU A 97 -6.85 -6.93 -11.98
N ALA A 98 -6.61 -6.01 -11.04
CA ALA A 98 -7.64 -5.53 -10.13
C ALA A 98 -8.45 -4.40 -10.78
N LYS A 99 -9.77 -4.52 -10.67
CA LYS A 99 -10.69 -3.40 -10.95
C LYS A 99 -10.64 -2.36 -9.82
N GLN A 100 -10.38 -2.81 -8.60
CA GLN A 100 -10.35 -1.94 -7.44
C GLN A 100 -9.46 -2.55 -6.36
N ILE A 101 -8.66 -1.71 -5.71
CA ILE A 101 -7.91 -2.04 -4.50
C ILE A 101 -8.38 -1.10 -3.40
N ARG A 102 -8.69 -1.62 -2.23
CA ARG A 102 -9.06 -0.84 -1.07
C ARG A 102 -8.17 -1.24 0.10
N ILE A 103 -7.49 -0.26 0.67
CA ILE A 103 -6.52 -0.42 1.74
C ILE A 103 -7.16 0.19 2.99
N LYS A 104 -7.19 -0.55 4.10
CA LYS A 104 -7.77 -0.06 5.36
C LYS A 104 -6.89 -0.42 6.54
N LEU A 105 -6.90 0.43 7.55
CA LEU A 105 -6.46 0.03 8.89
C LEU A 105 -7.65 -0.60 9.62
N THR A 106 -7.51 -1.87 10.00
CA THR A 106 -8.49 -2.62 10.76
C THR A 106 -7.92 -3.03 12.11
N LYS A 107 -8.79 -3.41 13.05
CA LYS A 107 -8.41 -3.93 14.36
C LYS A 107 -8.96 -5.33 14.51
N LYS A 108 -8.08 -6.33 14.65
CA LYS A 108 -8.44 -7.73 14.88
C LYS A 108 -7.75 -8.20 16.15
N ASP A 109 -8.48 -8.80 17.08
CA ASP A 109 -7.94 -9.31 18.34
C ASP A 109 -7.10 -8.28 19.11
N ASN A 110 -7.61 -7.04 19.17
CA ASN A 110 -6.94 -5.86 19.74
C ASN A 110 -5.63 -5.41 19.05
N THR A 111 -5.25 -6.03 17.94
CA THR A 111 -4.03 -5.73 17.16
C THR A 111 -4.39 -4.95 15.89
N PRO A 112 -3.67 -3.85 15.57
CA PRO A 112 -3.87 -3.11 14.33
C PRO A 112 -3.29 -3.88 13.13
N HIS A 113 -4.07 -3.98 12.05
CA HIS A 113 -3.65 -4.63 10.81
C HIS A 113 -3.94 -3.75 9.59
N MET A 114 -3.04 -3.77 8.62
CA MET A 114 -3.31 -3.21 7.30
C MET A 114 -3.97 -4.27 6.44
N THR A 115 -5.21 -4.03 6.03
CA THR A 115 -6.03 -4.95 5.25
C THR A 115 -6.12 -4.47 3.81
N PHE A 116 -5.94 -5.40 2.87
CA PHE A 116 -6.07 -5.16 1.43
C PHE A 116 -7.27 -5.92 0.89
N GLU A 117 -8.24 -5.18 0.37
CA GLU A 117 -9.40 -5.71 -0.34
C GLU A 117 -9.18 -5.51 -1.84
N ILE A 118 -8.83 -6.58 -2.56
CA ILE A 118 -8.55 -6.54 -4.00
C ILE A 118 -9.73 -7.17 -4.74
N LYS A 119 -10.41 -6.38 -5.57
CA LYS A 119 -11.50 -6.84 -6.44
C LYS A 119 -10.96 -7.07 -7.85
N PRO A 120 -10.98 -8.30 -8.37
CA PRO A 120 -10.50 -8.59 -9.71
C PRO A 120 -11.42 -7.98 -10.78
N GLN A 121 -10.86 -7.70 -11.95
CA GLN A 121 -11.64 -7.38 -13.14
C GLN A 121 -12.31 -8.65 -13.67
N ALA A 122 -13.63 -8.63 -13.86
CA ALA A 122 -14.35 -9.72 -14.50
C ALA A 122 -13.87 -9.85 -15.95
N ARG A 123 -13.44 -11.05 -16.35
CA ARG A 123 -13.13 -11.39 -17.74
C ARG A 123 -14.13 -12.43 -18.23
N SER A 124 -14.88 -12.09 -19.27
CA SER A 124 -15.70 -13.06 -19.99
C SER A 124 -14.79 -13.84 -20.93
N PHE A 125 -14.72 -15.16 -20.77
CA PHE A 125 -14.07 -16.04 -21.73
C PHE A 125 -15.14 -16.59 -22.67
N PHE A 126 -15.04 -16.28 -23.95
CA PHE A 126 -15.85 -16.93 -24.98
C PHE A 126 -15.08 -18.14 -25.49
N LEU A 127 -15.55 -19.34 -25.15
CA LEU A 127 -15.10 -20.57 -25.79
C LEU A 127 -15.88 -20.71 -27.10
N PHE A 128 -15.22 -20.46 -28.23
CA PHE A 128 -15.75 -20.87 -29.53
C PHE A 128 -15.54 -22.39 -29.63
N PHE A 129 -16.62 -23.15 -29.46
CA PHE A 129 -16.65 -24.53 -29.94
C PHE A 129 -16.84 -24.47 -31.45
N LEU A 130 -15.78 -24.78 -32.22
CA LEU A 130 -15.92 -25.17 -33.61
C LEU A 130 -16.58 -26.55 -33.62
N ALA A 131 -17.81 -26.61 -34.13
CA ALA A 131 -18.54 -27.85 -34.40
C ALA A 131 -18.11 -28.45 -35.74
#